data_AF-A0A936PH84-F1
#
_entry.id   AF-A0A936PH84-F1
#
_cell.length_a   1.000
_cell.length_b   1.000
_cell.length_c   1.000
_cell.angle_alpha   90.00
_cell.angle_beta   90.00
_cell.angle_gamma   90.00
#
_symmetry.space_group_name_H-M   'P 1'
#
loop_
_entity.id
_entity.type
_entity.pdbx_description
1 polymer ?
#
loop_
_entity_poly.entity_id
_entity_poly.type
_entity_poly.pdbx_seq_one_letter_code
_entity_poly.pdbx_strand_id
1 'polypeptide(L)'
;MATTKQRSSSQLYIDENLDLNNKKAINLSICTDPSDAANKQYVDNAVSSVIAGADAMVFKGTVGAGGTYTIAAFNALLIYNAGWTFRVIEAGTIKGKICEIGDLLLAIADRASAGIDADWTVAQTNIDGALIKNDFDANTILKADTDNNPVPLTVGEQTFVGRKTGASIAALTPAEARVILNVADGATANTVCTGAEIDTGTDNIKYASPLAIRNSGLISTAANGEFTSLAAKNTPVDADELLIEDSAASAVKRKLTWGAVKATLKTYFDTLYNLYVHPNHSGDVTSVADGATTIANNVVSNAKLADVPVSTMKGRVTAGAGDPEDLTVAQIRTLLGLNAANLSQRTFRVVPSGTVNGSNVTFTIAANVISGTEEVFKNGILMNAGAGNDYTITYGATTTITFATAPSAASSYTDVILVNYSF
;
A
#
# COMPACT_ATOMS: atom_id res chain seq x y z
N MET A 1 56.28 137.16 -7.59
CA MET A 1 56.70 135.90 -8.23
C MET A 1 55.48 135.00 -8.33
N ALA A 2 55.02 134.46 -9.45
CA ALA A 2 55.32 134.65 -10.86
C ALA A 2 53.99 134.34 -11.57
N THR A 3 53.49 135.26 -12.40
CA THR A 3 52.37 134.95 -13.31
C THR A 3 52.91 134.00 -14.39
N THR A 4 52.65 132.71 -14.23
CA THR A 4 52.89 131.72 -15.28
C THR A 4 51.91 131.99 -16.42
N LYS A 5 52.39 132.64 -17.48
CA LYS A 5 51.64 132.77 -18.73
C LYS A 5 51.66 131.41 -19.44
N GLN A 6 50.52 130.74 -19.54
CA GLN A 6 50.35 129.65 -20.50
C GLN A 6 50.22 130.27 -21.90
N ARG A 7 51.04 129.80 -22.85
CA ARG A 7 50.86 130.12 -24.27
C ARG A 7 49.71 129.24 -24.78
N SER A 8 48.65 129.82 -25.31
CA SER A 8 47.63 129.05 -26.04
C SER A 8 48.29 128.47 -27.30
N SER A 9 48.54 127.16 -27.34
CA SER A 9 48.76 126.43 -28.58
C SER A 9 47.39 126.00 -29.14
N SER A 10 47.32 125.65 -30.42
CA SER A 10 46.13 125.11 -31.08
C SER A 10 45.59 123.79 -30.47
N GLN A 11 46.18 123.31 -29.38
CA GLN A 11 45.87 122.06 -28.69
C GLN A 11 45.26 122.26 -27.30
N LEU A 12 45.07 123.50 -26.82
CA LEU A 12 44.55 123.76 -25.48
C LEU A 12 43.48 124.87 -25.49
N TYR A 13 42.21 124.45 -25.57
CA TYR A 13 41.05 125.30 -25.31
C TYR A 13 40.66 125.16 -23.83
N ILE A 14 40.78 126.24 -23.07
CA ILE A 14 40.31 126.33 -21.67
C ILE A 14 39.13 127.29 -21.70
N ASP A 15 37.92 126.75 -21.53
CA ASP A 15 36.71 127.53 -21.28
C ASP A 15 36.34 127.48 -19.79
N GLU A 16 35.19 128.02 -19.43
CA GLU A 16 34.65 128.00 -18.07
C GLU A 16 34.40 126.59 -17.49
N ASN A 17 34.53 125.53 -18.29
CA ASN A 17 34.23 124.15 -17.90
C ASN A 17 35.46 123.33 -17.48
N LEU A 18 36.69 123.87 -17.64
CA LEU A 18 37.93 123.17 -17.26
C LEU A 18 38.58 123.78 -15.99
N ASP A 19 38.12 123.36 -14.81
CA ASP A 19 38.70 123.75 -13.52
C ASP A 19 39.88 122.83 -13.10
N LEU A 20 41.10 123.27 -13.41
CA LEU A 20 42.33 122.56 -13.05
C LEU A 20 42.74 122.75 -11.58
N ASN A 21 42.13 123.67 -10.83
CA ASN A 21 42.53 123.94 -9.43
C ASN A 21 42.13 122.81 -8.48
N ASN A 22 41.03 122.11 -8.79
CA ASN A 22 40.55 120.97 -8.02
C ASN A 22 41.01 119.61 -8.56
N LYS A 23 41.84 119.58 -9.61
CA LYS A 23 42.27 118.35 -10.33
C LYS A 23 41.08 117.47 -10.79
N LYS A 24 39.96 118.09 -11.21
CA LYS A 24 38.72 117.40 -11.61
C LYS A 24 38.22 117.97 -12.93
N ALA A 25 37.77 117.11 -13.85
CA ALA A 25 37.01 117.54 -15.02
C ALA A 25 35.52 117.57 -14.66
N ILE A 26 34.85 118.73 -14.79
CA ILE A 26 33.51 118.96 -14.21
C ILE A 26 32.35 118.91 -15.20
N ASN A 27 32.57 118.77 -16.51
CA ASN A 27 31.52 118.66 -17.55
C ASN A 27 31.92 117.73 -18.70
N LEU A 28 32.40 116.52 -18.37
CA LEU A 28 32.79 115.54 -19.37
C LEU A 28 31.56 114.86 -19.97
N SER A 29 31.39 114.95 -21.29
CA SER A 29 30.33 114.28 -22.04
C SER A 29 30.42 112.75 -21.93
N ILE A 30 29.35 112.05 -22.35
CA ILE A 30 29.33 110.58 -22.35
C ILE A 30 30.43 110.09 -23.32
N CYS A 31 31.25 109.15 -22.85
CA CYS A 31 32.29 108.49 -23.66
C CYS A 31 31.63 107.76 -24.84
N THR A 32 32.15 107.98 -26.04
CA THR A 32 31.69 107.33 -27.29
C THR A 32 32.81 106.53 -27.95
N ASP A 33 34.07 106.82 -27.63
CA ASP A 33 35.25 106.07 -28.06
C ASP A 33 35.89 105.34 -26.86
N PRO A 34 36.40 104.10 -27.03
CA PRO A 34 37.11 103.36 -25.97
C PRO A 34 38.29 104.10 -25.31
N SER A 35 38.81 105.13 -25.97
CA SER A 35 39.93 105.93 -25.48
C SER A 35 39.51 107.18 -24.69
N ASP A 36 38.21 107.51 -24.65
CA ASP A 36 37.70 108.67 -23.93
C ASP A 36 37.84 108.46 -22.41
N ALA A 37 38.01 109.56 -21.67
CA ALA A 37 37.80 109.52 -20.23
C ALA A 37 36.31 109.25 -19.93
N ALA A 38 36.01 108.32 -19.04
CA ALA A 38 34.65 108.02 -18.63
C ALA A 38 34.18 108.97 -17.52
N ASN A 39 33.01 109.60 -17.70
CA ASN A 39 32.36 110.32 -16.61
C ASN A 39 31.70 109.33 -15.62
N LYS A 40 31.44 109.78 -14.39
CA LYS A 40 30.86 108.91 -13.34
C LYS A 40 29.51 108.31 -13.77
N GLN A 41 28.67 109.10 -14.44
CA GLN A 41 27.34 108.67 -14.89
C GLN A 41 27.41 107.49 -15.87
N TYR A 42 28.36 107.50 -16.80
CA TYR A 42 28.60 106.40 -17.73
C TYR A 42 29.03 105.12 -17.00
N VAL A 43 29.99 105.23 -16.08
CA VAL A 43 30.47 104.08 -15.29
C VAL A 43 29.34 103.50 -14.42
N ASP A 44 28.59 104.36 -13.72
CA ASP A 44 27.44 103.93 -12.90
C ASP A 44 26.40 103.20 -13.76
N ASN A 45 26.07 103.74 -14.94
CA ASN A 45 25.10 103.13 -15.85
C ASN A 45 25.59 101.80 -16.42
N ALA A 46 26.85 101.70 -16.85
CA ALA A 46 27.43 100.48 -17.39
C ALA A 46 27.51 99.38 -16.32
N VAL A 47 27.96 99.71 -15.11
CA VAL A 47 28.00 98.78 -13.97
C VAL A 47 26.59 98.35 -13.58
N SER A 48 25.65 99.29 -13.48
CA SER A 48 24.25 98.97 -13.16
C SER A 48 23.61 98.10 -14.24
N SER A 49 23.91 98.34 -15.51
CA SER A 49 23.40 97.53 -16.63
C SER A 49 23.98 96.12 -16.64
N VAL A 50 25.27 95.94 -16.32
CA VAL A 50 25.90 94.61 -16.26
C VAL A 50 25.40 93.83 -15.04
N ILE A 51 25.22 94.48 -13.89
CA ILE A 51 24.72 93.84 -12.67
C ILE A 51 23.23 93.45 -12.84
N ALA A 52 22.42 94.34 -13.43
CA ALA A 52 21.01 94.06 -13.69
C ALA A 52 20.81 92.99 -14.79
N GLY A 53 21.66 92.99 -15.82
CA GLY A 53 21.59 92.00 -16.91
C GLY A 53 22.10 90.60 -16.56
N ALA A 54 22.73 90.42 -15.38
CA ALA A 54 23.33 89.16 -14.95
C ALA A 54 22.54 88.45 -13.82
N ASP A 55 21.31 88.90 -13.52
CA ASP A 55 20.49 88.39 -12.40
C ASP A 55 21.27 88.31 -11.07
N ALA A 56 22.18 89.27 -10.84
CA ALA A 56 23.12 89.19 -9.74
C ALA A 56 22.42 89.42 -8.39
N MET A 57 22.56 88.46 -7.47
CA MET A 57 22.12 88.63 -6.10
C MET A 57 23.07 89.55 -5.32
N VAL A 58 22.55 90.68 -4.83
CA VAL A 58 23.32 91.66 -4.05
C VAL A 58 22.93 91.54 -2.58
N PHE A 59 23.85 91.14 -1.71
CA PHE A 59 23.59 91.09 -0.28
C PHE A 59 23.49 92.52 0.30
N LYS A 60 22.31 92.85 0.83
CA LYS A 60 21.97 94.19 1.32
C LYS A 60 21.94 94.28 2.86
N GLY A 61 22.07 93.16 3.56
CA GLY A 61 22.14 93.12 5.02
C GLY A 61 21.17 92.11 5.63
N THR A 62 20.74 92.38 6.86
CA THR A 62 19.88 91.48 7.65
C THR A 62 18.55 92.11 8.04
N VAL A 63 17.53 91.28 8.22
CA VAL A 63 16.19 91.69 8.67
C VAL A 63 15.86 91.07 10.02
N GLY A 64 15.57 91.91 11.01
CA GLY A 64 15.29 91.52 12.40
C GLY A 64 15.89 92.50 13.42
N ALA A 65 15.58 92.33 14.69
CA ALA A 65 16.08 93.16 15.78
C ALA A 65 17.61 93.24 15.78
N GLY A 66 18.15 94.46 15.74
CA GLY A 66 19.60 94.71 15.64
C GLY A 66 20.21 94.49 14.25
N GLY A 67 19.39 94.15 13.24
CA GLY A 67 19.81 94.03 11.85
C GLY A 67 19.82 95.35 11.08
N THR A 68 20.08 95.27 9.78
CA THR A 68 20.03 96.43 8.86
C THR A 68 18.64 97.06 8.80
N TYR A 69 17.60 96.22 8.84
CA TYR A 69 16.22 96.64 8.99
C TYR A 69 15.56 95.84 10.11
N THR A 70 14.74 96.51 10.93
CA THR A 70 13.75 95.79 11.74
C THR A 70 12.67 95.22 10.82
N ILE A 71 11.93 94.19 11.26
CA ILE A 71 10.83 93.62 10.46
C ILE A 71 9.81 94.70 10.05
N ALA A 72 9.44 95.58 10.98
CA ALA A 72 8.52 96.68 10.70
C ALA A 72 9.07 97.67 9.65
N ALA A 73 10.35 98.04 9.76
CA ALA A 73 10.99 98.94 8.80
C ALA A 73 11.12 98.29 7.42
N PHE A 74 11.43 96.98 7.38
CA PHE A 74 11.52 96.23 6.14
C PHE A 74 10.16 96.11 5.45
N ASN A 75 9.10 95.81 6.20
CA ASN A 75 7.73 95.75 5.67
C ASN A 75 7.27 97.10 5.11
N ALA A 76 7.77 98.21 5.64
CA ALA A 76 7.52 99.56 5.12
C ALA A 76 8.40 99.96 3.92
N LEU A 77 9.33 99.11 3.44
CA LEU A 77 10.20 99.44 2.31
C LEU A 77 9.39 99.69 1.03
N LEU A 78 9.60 100.86 0.43
CA LEU A 78 8.96 101.28 -0.82
C LEU A 78 9.89 101.21 -2.04
N ILE A 79 11.19 101.07 -1.82
CA ILE A 79 12.23 101.14 -2.85
C ILE A 79 13.20 99.97 -2.67
N TYR A 80 13.42 99.21 -3.73
CA TYR A 80 14.36 98.09 -3.79
C TYR A 80 14.62 97.73 -5.25
N ASN A 81 15.72 97.03 -5.51
CA ASN A 81 16.01 96.51 -6.84
C ASN A 81 15.94 94.99 -6.87
N ALA A 82 15.62 94.43 -8.03
CA ALA A 82 15.72 93.01 -8.29
C ALA A 82 17.12 92.50 -7.91
N GLY A 83 17.19 91.31 -7.33
CA GLY A 83 18.43 90.70 -6.83
C GLY A 83 18.85 91.17 -5.44
N TRP A 84 18.22 92.18 -4.84
CA TRP A 84 18.51 92.52 -3.44
C TRP A 84 18.19 91.35 -2.53
N THR A 85 19.20 90.90 -1.79
CA THR A 85 19.14 89.71 -0.95
C THR A 85 19.42 90.09 0.50
N PHE A 86 18.62 89.55 1.42
CA PHE A 86 18.78 89.76 2.84
C PHE A 86 18.71 88.43 3.60
N ARG A 87 19.40 88.34 4.74
CA ARG A 87 19.28 87.21 5.65
C ARG A 87 18.38 87.57 6.83
N VAL A 88 17.44 86.70 7.15
CA VAL A 88 16.55 86.84 8.30
C VAL A 88 17.30 86.45 9.58
N ILE A 89 17.28 87.32 10.59
CA ILE A 89 17.90 87.07 11.90
C ILE A 89 16.89 87.03 13.05
N GLU A 90 15.63 87.33 12.76
CA GLU A 90 14.49 87.25 13.66
C GLU A 90 13.31 86.67 12.88
N ALA A 91 12.70 85.59 13.38
CA ALA A 91 11.56 84.96 12.72
C ALA A 91 10.32 85.87 12.77
N GLY A 92 9.52 85.84 11.72
CA GLY A 92 8.29 86.65 11.64
C GLY A 92 7.75 86.78 10.22
N THR A 93 6.68 87.56 10.06
CA THR A 93 6.11 87.85 8.74
C THR A 93 6.79 89.06 8.10
N ILE A 94 7.55 88.82 7.03
CA ILE A 94 8.32 89.82 6.30
C ILE A 94 7.80 89.87 4.85
N LYS A 95 7.29 91.03 4.42
CA LYS A 95 6.67 91.26 3.10
C LYS A 95 5.66 90.18 2.74
N GLY A 96 4.79 89.84 3.70
CA GLY A 96 3.76 88.81 3.56
C GLY A 96 4.26 87.35 3.54
N LYS A 97 5.58 87.10 3.69
CA LYS A 97 6.16 85.76 3.78
C LYS A 97 6.44 85.40 5.23
N ILE A 98 6.12 84.17 5.63
CA ILE A 98 6.53 83.64 6.93
C ILE A 98 7.99 83.22 6.78
N CYS A 99 8.88 83.83 7.56
CA CYS A 99 10.30 83.55 7.50
C CYS A 99 10.82 83.06 8.86
N GLU A 100 11.78 82.14 8.82
CA GLU A 100 12.53 81.64 9.97
C GLU A 100 13.93 82.27 10.03
N ILE A 101 14.59 82.18 11.20
CA ILE A 101 15.97 82.66 11.37
C ILE A 101 16.88 81.86 10.44
N GLY A 102 17.61 82.55 9.56
CA GLY A 102 18.50 81.94 8.58
C GLY A 102 17.97 82.01 7.15
N ASP A 103 16.68 82.30 6.94
CA ASP A 103 16.09 82.41 5.61
C ASP A 103 16.74 83.52 4.78
N LEU A 104 16.79 83.32 3.46
CA LEU A 104 17.22 84.32 2.50
C LEU A 104 16.00 84.90 1.77
N LEU A 105 15.81 86.22 1.92
CA LEU A 105 14.79 87.00 1.22
C LEU A 105 15.39 87.65 -0.02
N LEU A 106 14.69 87.55 -1.15
CA LEU A 106 15.10 88.07 -2.44
C LEU A 106 14.01 88.96 -3.02
N ALA A 107 14.38 90.17 -3.44
CA ALA A 107 13.54 90.99 -4.29
C ALA A 107 13.62 90.47 -5.73
N ILE A 108 12.48 90.16 -6.34
CA ILE A 108 12.40 89.65 -7.72
C ILE A 108 12.07 90.74 -8.75
N ALA A 109 11.82 91.98 -8.30
CA ALA A 109 11.48 93.11 -9.16
C ALA A 109 12.07 94.42 -8.66
N ASP A 110 12.28 95.36 -9.58
CA ASP A 110 12.67 96.73 -9.27
C ASP A 110 11.47 97.58 -8.85
N ARG A 111 11.63 98.38 -7.79
CA ARG A 111 10.69 99.41 -7.37
C ARG A 111 11.41 100.71 -7.06
N ALA A 112 11.07 101.75 -7.80
CA ALA A 112 11.50 103.12 -7.53
C ALA A 112 10.62 103.83 -6.47
N SER A 113 9.40 103.33 -6.25
CA SER A 113 8.45 103.77 -5.21
C SER A 113 7.32 102.74 -5.07
N ALA A 114 6.50 102.85 -4.02
CA ALA A 114 5.31 102.01 -3.80
C ALA A 114 5.58 100.50 -3.82
N GLY A 115 6.49 100.04 -2.95
CA GLY A 115 6.82 98.62 -2.79
C GLY A 115 5.60 97.75 -2.41
N ILE A 116 5.60 96.51 -2.91
CA ILE A 116 4.53 95.53 -2.68
C ILE A 116 5.11 94.20 -2.17
N ASP A 117 4.33 93.46 -1.41
CA ASP A 117 4.75 92.19 -0.79
C ASP A 117 5.00 91.07 -1.80
N ALA A 118 4.32 91.09 -2.95
CA ALA A 118 4.44 90.06 -3.99
C ALA A 118 5.80 90.06 -4.72
N ASP A 119 6.58 91.15 -4.64
CA ASP A 119 7.91 91.22 -5.26
C ASP A 119 9.00 90.55 -4.41
N TRP A 120 8.63 89.89 -3.32
CA TRP A 120 9.56 89.22 -2.41
C TRP A 120 9.34 87.72 -2.42
N THR A 121 10.44 86.97 -2.47
CA THR A 121 10.46 85.51 -2.34
C THR A 121 11.48 85.06 -1.30
N VAL A 122 11.24 83.90 -0.70
CA VAL A 122 12.22 83.22 0.17
C VAL A 122 12.90 82.13 -0.66
N ALA A 123 14.22 81.97 -0.51
CA ALA A 123 15.01 81.04 -1.33
C ALA A 123 14.56 79.56 -1.25
N GLN A 124 13.75 79.17 -0.24
CA GLN A 124 13.35 77.78 0.02
C GLN A 124 11.84 77.51 -0.12
N THR A 125 11.08 78.41 -0.74
CA THR A 125 9.59 78.34 -0.71
C THR A 125 8.97 77.11 -1.42
N ASN A 126 9.74 76.31 -2.17
CA ASN A 126 9.21 75.18 -2.95
C ASN A 126 9.58 73.78 -2.42
N ILE A 127 10.20 73.67 -1.24
CA ILE A 127 10.52 72.35 -0.67
C ILE A 127 9.30 71.81 0.07
N ASP A 128 8.31 71.32 -0.68
CA ASP A 128 7.15 70.60 -0.13
C ASP A 128 7.57 69.16 0.22
N GLY A 129 7.36 68.76 1.48
CA GLY A 129 7.76 67.43 1.98
C GLY A 129 9.21 67.29 2.45
N ALA A 130 9.87 68.39 2.86
CA ALA A 130 11.18 68.32 3.49
C ALA A 130 11.13 67.45 4.76
N LEU A 131 11.91 66.37 4.76
CA LEU A 131 12.05 65.49 5.92
C LEU A 131 13.09 66.05 6.89
N ILE A 132 12.66 66.44 8.08
CA ILE A 132 13.52 66.98 9.13
C ILE A 132 13.75 65.95 10.25
N LYS A 133 14.80 66.18 11.04
CA LYS A 133 15.15 65.30 12.17
C LYS A 133 13.98 65.06 13.13
N ASN A 134 13.12 66.06 13.31
CA ASN A 134 11.97 65.98 14.22
C ASN A 134 10.84 65.09 13.70
N ASP A 135 10.84 64.72 12.41
CA ASP A 135 9.84 63.79 11.86
C ASP A 135 10.16 62.32 12.24
N PHE A 136 11.34 62.08 12.83
CA PHE A 136 11.76 60.79 13.35
C PHE A 136 11.88 60.83 14.89
N ASP A 137 11.02 60.08 15.56
CA ASP A 137 11.15 59.76 16.99
C ASP A 137 11.92 58.45 17.21
N ALA A 138 12.20 58.10 18.47
CA ALA A 138 12.85 56.84 18.84
C ALA A 138 12.07 55.62 18.35
N ASN A 139 12.77 54.68 17.69
CA ASN A 139 12.20 53.47 17.12
C ASN A 139 11.03 53.72 16.16
N THR A 140 11.09 54.81 15.39
CA THR A 140 10.07 55.13 14.37
C THR A 140 10.59 54.97 12.95
N ILE A 141 9.66 54.73 12.04
CA ILE A 141 9.85 54.86 10.60
C ILE A 141 8.80 55.84 10.05
N LEU A 142 9.03 56.41 8.87
CA LEU A 142 7.95 57.11 8.17
C LEU A 142 7.18 56.15 7.28
N LYS A 143 5.86 56.30 7.29
CA LYS A 143 4.94 55.60 6.39
C LYS A 143 3.93 56.57 5.81
N ALA A 144 3.38 56.23 4.66
CA ALA A 144 2.33 57.02 4.02
C ALA A 144 1.05 56.17 3.98
N ASP A 145 0.02 56.64 4.68
CA ASP A 145 -1.32 56.04 4.60
C ASP A 145 -2.13 56.62 3.44
N THR A 146 -1.80 57.86 3.08
CA THR A 146 -2.35 58.58 1.94
C THR A 146 -1.20 59.13 1.10
N ASP A 147 -1.46 59.36 -0.18
CA ASP A 147 -0.46 59.84 -1.13
C ASP A 147 0.21 61.14 -0.64
N ASN A 148 1.53 61.22 -0.80
CA ASN A 148 2.37 62.38 -0.44
C ASN A 148 2.29 62.87 1.02
N ASN A 149 1.80 62.06 1.97
CA ASN A 149 1.68 62.44 3.39
C ASN A 149 2.45 61.48 4.30
N PRO A 150 3.77 61.65 4.46
CA PRO A 150 4.56 60.83 5.38
C PRO A 150 4.20 61.15 6.83
N VAL A 151 3.91 60.11 7.61
CA VAL A 151 3.66 60.21 9.05
C VAL A 151 4.53 59.21 9.80
N PRO A 152 5.02 59.54 11.01
CA PRO A 152 5.80 58.62 11.82
C PRO A 152 4.95 57.45 12.31
N LEU A 153 5.53 56.26 12.27
CA LEU A 153 5.01 55.03 12.83
C LEU A 153 6.05 54.46 13.79
N THR A 154 5.67 54.35 15.06
CA THR A 154 6.48 53.67 16.08
C THR A 154 6.47 52.16 15.88
N VAL A 155 7.66 51.57 15.78
CA VAL A 155 7.88 50.13 15.75
C VAL A 155 8.28 49.71 17.16
N GLY A 156 7.28 49.32 17.95
CA GLY A 156 7.50 48.83 19.31
C GLY A 156 8.26 47.49 19.32
N GLU A 157 8.76 47.11 20.48
CA GLU A 157 9.38 45.79 20.66
C GLU A 157 8.40 44.67 20.28
N GLN A 158 8.93 43.60 19.68
CA GLN A 158 8.17 42.42 19.24
C GLN A 158 7.04 42.73 18.24
N THR A 159 7.18 43.79 17.45
CA THR A 159 6.26 44.11 16.35
C THR A 159 6.97 44.02 14.99
N PHE A 160 6.17 43.85 13.93
CA PHE A 160 6.66 43.86 12.55
C PHE A 160 5.88 44.89 11.74
N VAL A 161 6.56 45.67 10.91
CA VAL A 161 5.88 46.59 10.00
C VAL A 161 5.18 45.80 8.91
N GLY A 162 3.88 45.98 8.78
CA GLY A 162 3.09 45.29 7.79
C GLY A 162 1.74 45.94 7.57
N ARG A 163 0.95 45.34 6.67
CA ARG A 163 -0.37 45.86 6.32
C ARG A 163 -1.35 44.70 6.18
N LYS A 164 -2.43 44.74 6.96
CA LYS A 164 -3.55 43.82 6.80
C LYS A 164 -4.39 44.21 5.58
N THR A 165 -5.16 43.26 5.06
CA THR A 165 -6.16 43.53 4.02
C THR A 165 -7.08 44.67 4.44
N GLY A 166 -7.11 45.76 3.64
CA GLY A 166 -7.98 46.91 3.86
C GLY A 166 -7.55 47.89 4.97
N ALA A 167 -6.39 47.73 5.59
CA ALA A 167 -5.88 48.64 6.63
C ALA A 167 -4.67 49.47 6.16
N SER A 168 -4.34 50.51 6.92
CA SER A 168 -3.08 51.27 6.81
C SER A 168 -1.84 50.44 7.17
N ILE A 169 -0.64 50.95 6.84
CA ILE A 169 0.63 50.37 7.30
C ILE A 169 0.73 50.55 8.82
N ALA A 170 1.00 49.47 9.54
CA ALA A 170 1.05 49.46 11.00
C ALA A 170 2.19 48.57 11.54
N ALA A 171 2.55 48.81 12.80
CA ALA A 171 3.39 47.91 13.58
C ALA A 171 2.50 46.77 14.10
N LEU A 172 2.49 45.65 13.39
CA LEU A 172 1.67 44.48 13.67
C LEU A 172 2.20 43.74 14.89
N THR A 173 1.29 43.36 15.77
CA THR A 173 1.56 42.41 16.85
C THR A 173 1.86 41.02 16.30
N PRO A 174 2.50 40.13 17.08
CA PRO A 174 2.74 38.75 16.65
C PRO A 174 1.45 38.03 16.24
N ALA A 175 0.35 38.23 16.98
CA ALA A 175 -0.95 37.62 16.66
C ALA A 175 -1.48 38.06 15.29
N GLU A 176 -1.36 39.35 14.98
CA GLU A 176 -1.82 39.90 13.71
C GLU A 176 -0.95 39.44 12.53
N ALA A 177 0.37 39.40 12.72
CA ALA A 177 1.30 38.87 11.73
C ALA A 177 1.02 37.38 11.42
N ARG A 178 0.72 36.59 12.46
CA ARG A 178 0.39 35.17 12.30
C ARG A 178 -0.88 34.92 11.49
N VAL A 179 -1.89 35.79 11.64
CA VAL A 179 -3.12 35.72 10.82
C VAL A 179 -2.81 35.97 9.35
N ILE A 180 -1.96 36.96 9.03
CA ILE A 180 -1.56 37.26 7.64
C ILE A 180 -0.75 36.11 7.04
N LEU A 181 0.20 35.57 7.81
CA LEU A 181 1.08 34.48 7.37
C LEU A 181 0.42 33.10 7.43
N ASN A 182 -0.82 33.01 7.91
CA ASN A 182 -1.56 31.77 8.12
C ASN A 182 -0.77 30.73 8.96
N VAL A 183 -0.18 31.17 10.07
CA VAL A 183 0.56 30.31 11.02
C VAL A 183 -0.12 30.26 12.39
N ALA A 184 -0.03 29.12 13.06
CA ALA A 184 -0.61 28.92 14.40
C ALA A 184 0.20 29.62 15.50
N ASP A 185 -0.43 29.89 16.64
CA ASP A 185 0.26 30.41 17.82
C ASP A 185 1.24 29.38 18.40
N GLY A 186 2.45 29.83 18.76
CA GLY A 186 3.51 28.95 19.25
C GLY A 186 4.12 28.01 18.19
N ALA A 187 3.90 28.23 16.89
CA ALA A 187 4.55 27.46 15.84
C ALA A 187 6.08 27.44 16.02
N THR A 188 6.65 26.26 16.28
CA THR A 188 8.09 26.06 16.41
C THR A 188 8.72 25.81 15.05
N ALA A 189 10.03 26.10 14.92
CA ALA A 189 10.78 25.69 13.73
C ALA A 189 10.71 24.16 13.58
N ASN A 190 10.12 23.69 12.47
CA ASN A 190 10.07 22.31 11.96
C ASN A 190 10.47 21.20 12.95
N THR A 191 9.69 21.02 14.02
CA THR A 191 10.00 20.04 15.07
C THR A 191 9.58 18.64 14.59
N VAL A 192 10.47 17.67 14.76
CA VAL A 192 10.23 16.27 14.41
C VAL A 192 9.55 15.57 15.59
N CYS A 193 8.54 14.73 15.34
CA CYS A 193 7.94 13.94 16.41
C CYS A 193 8.91 12.86 16.94
N THR A 194 8.73 12.48 18.20
CA THR A 194 9.41 11.36 18.82
C THR A 194 8.72 10.04 18.46
N GLY A 195 9.42 8.90 18.64
CA GLY A 195 8.79 7.58 18.46
C GLY A 195 7.55 7.37 19.34
N ALA A 196 7.58 7.87 20.58
CA ALA A 196 6.45 7.78 21.51
C ALA A 196 5.21 8.57 21.06
N GLU A 197 5.42 9.73 20.44
CA GLU A 197 4.32 10.54 19.87
C GLU A 197 3.71 9.86 18.64
N ILE A 198 4.52 9.13 17.87
CA ILE A 198 4.04 8.29 16.77
C ILE A 198 3.19 7.12 17.31
N ASP A 199 3.67 6.45 18.36
CA ASP A 199 2.99 5.29 18.95
C ASP A 199 1.62 5.64 19.54
N THR A 200 1.55 6.78 20.22
CA THR A 200 0.33 7.23 20.91
C THR A 200 -0.57 8.09 20.03
N GLY A 201 -0.10 8.53 18.86
CA GLY A 201 -0.83 9.42 17.96
C GLY A 201 -1.20 10.77 18.58
N THR A 202 -0.43 11.24 19.58
CA THR A 202 -0.76 12.45 20.36
C THR A 202 -0.45 13.76 19.63
N ASP A 203 0.29 13.71 18.53
CA ASP A 203 0.75 14.89 17.79
C ASP A 203 0.29 14.85 16.32
N ASN A 204 -0.42 15.90 15.90
CA ASN A 204 -0.94 16.06 14.52
C ASN A 204 -0.22 17.17 13.73
N ILE A 205 0.82 17.78 14.29
CA ILE A 205 1.48 18.99 13.76
C ILE A 205 2.92 18.71 13.33
N LYS A 206 3.63 17.81 14.02
CA LYS A 206 5.03 17.48 13.76
C LYS A 206 5.21 16.51 12.60
N TYR A 207 6.36 16.59 11.93
CA TYR A 207 6.74 15.66 10.87
C TYR A 207 7.37 14.38 11.45
N ALA A 208 6.99 13.22 10.93
CA ALA A 208 7.64 11.95 11.25
C ALA A 208 8.93 11.76 10.46
N SER A 209 10.08 11.76 11.14
CA SER A 209 11.35 11.44 10.51
C SER A 209 11.56 9.93 10.37
N PRO A 210 12.41 9.47 9.44
CA PRO A 210 12.81 8.07 9.36
C PRO A 210 13.35 7.51 10.70
N LEU A 211 14.02 8.34 11.49
CA LEU A 211 14.52 7.94 12.82
C LEU A 211 13.38 7.81 13.84
N ALA A 212 12.42 8.73 13.83
CA ALA A 212 11.24 8.66 14.70
C ALA A 212 10.41 7.42 14.41
N ILE A 213 10.21 7.09 13.12
CA ILE A 213 9.52 5.88 12.68
C ILE A 213 10.29 4.64 13.12
N ARG A 214 11.62 4.60 12.94
CA ARG A 214 12.45 3.46 13.40
C ARG A 214 12.38 3.25 14.91
N ASN A 215 12.34 4.34 15.67
CA ASN A 215 12.28 4.31 17.12
C ASN A 215 10.84 4.23 17.66
N SER A 216 9.84 4.20 16.77
CA SER A 216 8.45 3.95 17.15
C SER A 216 8.27 2.47 17.47
N GLY A 217 7.48 2.21 18.50
CA GLY A 217 7.03 0.91 18.95
C GLY A 217 5.85 0.33 18.17
N LEU A 218 5.36 0.99 17.11
CA LEU A 218 4.19 0.55 16.31
C LEU A 218 4.20 -0.93 15.86
N ILE A 219 5.36 -1.59 15.85
CA ILE A 219 5.51 -3.01 15.47
C ILE A 219 6.16 -3.84 16.60
N SER A 220 6.54 -3.23 17.72
CA SER A 220 7.33 -3.90 18.78
C SER A 220 6.88 -3.65 20.22
N THR A 221 6.22 -2.52 20.53
CA THR A 221 5.92 -2.12 21.92
C THR A 221 4.67 -1.24 22.12
N ALA A 222 3.97 -0.79 21.08
CA ALA A 222 3.00 0.32 21.23
C ALA A 222 1.67 -0.05 21.91
N ALA A 223 1.14 -1.26 21.80
CA ALA A 223 0.05 -1.72 22.67
C ALA A 223 -0.04 -3.25 22.73
N ASN A 224 -0.13 -3.82 23.94
CA ASN A 224 -0.53 -5.21 24.10
C ASN A 224 -1.87 -5.42 23.38
N GLY A 225 -1.93 -6.36 22.45
CA GLY A 225 -3.17 -6.71 21.76
C GLY A 225 -3.41 -6.06 20.38
N GLU A 226 -2.40 -5.44 19.76
CA GLU A 226 -2.50 -4.97 18.37
C GLU A 226 -3.01 -6.07 17.42
N PHE A 227 -2.44 -7.28 17.50
CA PHE A 227 -2.92 -8.44 16.74
C PHE A 227 -4.33 -8.90 17.14
N THR A 228 -4.70 -8.77 18.42
CA THR A 228 -6.05 -9.15 18.89
C THR A 228 -7.13 -8.17 18.45
N SER A 229 -6.76 -6.94 18.08
CA SER A 229 -7.68 -5.95 17.53
C SER A 229 -8.00 -6.16 16.05
N LEU A 230 -7.20 -6.98 15.34
CA LEU A 230 -7.44 -7.30 13.94
C LEU A 230 -8.61 -8.27 13.79
N ALA A 231 -9.39 -8.09 12.72
CA ALA A 231 -10.45 -9.02 12.37
C ALA A 231 -9.86 -10.41 12.09
N ALA A 232 -10.42 -11.44 12.74
CA ALA A 232 -9.96 -12.81 12.55
C ALA A 232 -10.28 -13.32 11.13
N LYS A 233 -9.29 -13.95 10.50
CA LYS A 233 -9.48 -14.74 9.28
C LYS A 233 -9.30 -16.22 9.62
N ASN A 234 -10.41 -16.95 9.75
CA ASN A 234 -10.39 -18.34 10.22
C ASN A 234 -9.80 -19.32 9.20
N THR A 235 -9.83 -18.99 7.90
CA THR A 235 -9.32 -19.88 6.85
C THR A 235 -8.58 -19.05 5.79
N PRO A 236 -7.24 -19.14 5.75
CA PRO A 236 -6.47 -18.52 4.69
C PRO A 236 -6.73 -19.19 3.33
N VAL A 237 -6.74 -18.40 2.26
CA VAL A 237 -6.79 -18.87 0.85
C VAL A 237 -5.38 -18.84 0.26
N ASP A 238 -5.12 -19.60 -0.80
CA ASP A 238 -3.76 -19.78 -1.33
C ASP A 238 -3.06 -18.46 -1.75
N ALA A 239 -3.83 -17.42 -2.07
CA ALA A 239 -3.34 -16.09 -2.43
C ALA A 239 -3.00 -15.17 -1.23
N ASP A 240 -3.36 -15.54 0.00
CA ASP A 240 -3.03 -14.75 1.19
C ASP A 240 -1.53 -14.72 1.43
N GLU A 241 -1.01 -13.62 1.96
CA GLU A 241 0.44 -13.37 2.06
C GLU A 241 0.88 -13.19 3.51
N LEU A 242 2.01 -13.81 3.86
CA LEU A 242 2.74 -13.62 5.10
C LEU A 242 4.03 -12.84 4.80
N LEU A 243 4.35 -11.85 5.63
CA LEU A 243 5.64 -11.18 5.58
C LEU A 243 6.72 -12.09 6.18
N ILE A 244 7.82 -12.27 5.46
CA ILE A 244 9.00 -13.01 5.92
C ILE A 244 10.27 -12.17 5.74
N GLU A 245 11.31 -12.52 6.49
CA GLU A 245 12.68 -12.09 6.21
C GLU A 245 13.40 -13.20 5.46
N ASP A 246 13.77 -12.92 4.22
CA ASP A 246 14.48 -13.86 3.37
C ASP A 246 15.95 -13.92 3.79
N SER A 247 16.31 -14.95 4.56
CA SER A 247 17.68 -15.16 5.03
C SER A 247 18.68 -15.41 3.90
N ALA A 248 18.23 -15.99 2.77
CA ALA A 248 19.08 -16.17 1.59
C ALA A 248 19.33 -14.83 0.86
N ALA A 249 18.47 -13.84 1.06
CA ALA A 249 18.61 -12.47 0.56
C ALA A 249 18.97 -11.48 1.67
N SER A 250 19.74 -11.87 2.69
CA SER A 250 20.22 -10.98 3.76
C SER A 250 19.09 -10.26 4.54
N ALA A 251 18.06 -11.00 4.92
CA ALA A 251 16.89 -10.52 5.67
C ALA A 251 16.05 -9.43 4.94
N VAL A 252 16.14 -9.37 3.60
CA VAL A 252 15.22 -8.58 2.79
C VAL A 252 13.79 -9.06 3.05
N LYS A 253 12.88 -8.10 3.27
CA LYS A 253 11.46 -8.37 3.47
C LYS A 253 10.86 -8.93 2.18
N ARG A 254 10.25 -10.11 2.26
CA ARG A 254 9.52 -10.73 1.15
C ARG A 254 8.14 -11.17 1.60
N LYS A 255 7.26 -11.36 0.63
CA LYS A 255 5.95 -11.98 0.82
C LYS A 255 6.04 -13.47 0.52
N LEU A 256 5.41 -14.28 1.36
CA LEU A 256 5.24 -15.73 1.20
C LEU A 256 3.74 -16.03 1.15
N THR A 257 3.27 -16.66 0.07
CA THR A 257 1.84 -16.95 -0.05
C THR A 257 1.44 -18.17 0.80
N TRP A 258 0.19 -18.22 1.24
CA TRP A 258 -0.34 -19.37 1.97
C TRP A 258 -0.28 -20.65 1.14
N GLY A 259 -0.49 -20.56 -0.17
CA GLY A 259 -0.33 -21.69 -1.09
C GLY A 259 1.11 -22.26 -1.07
N ALA A 260 2.13 -21.39 -0.97
CA ALA A 260 3.53 -21.81 -0.86
C ALA A 260 3.85 -22.43 0.52
N VAL A 261 3.28 -21.89 1.60
CA VAL A 261 3.36 -22.50 2.94
C VAL A 261 2.75 -23.90 2.92
N LYS A 262 1.52 -24.02 2.42
CA LYS A 262 0.79 -25.29 2.29
C LYS A 262 1.56 -26.31 1.44
N ALA A 263 2.13 -25.90 0.31
CA ALA A 263 2.91 -26.79 -0.56
C ALA A 263 4.20 -27.29 0.11
N THR A 264 4.93 -26.39 0.79
CA THR A 264 6.16 -26.74 1.53
C THR A 264 5.85 -27.72 2.66
N LEU A 265 4.86 -27.41 3.49
CA LEU A 265 4.44 -28.28 4.59
C LEU A 265 3.91 -29.61 4.09
N LYS A 266 3.09 -29.62 3.03
CA LYS A 266 2.61 -30.86 2.43
C LYS A 266 3.78 -31.73 2.00
N THR A 267 4.75 -31.16 1.27
CA THR A 267 5.94 -31.89 0.82
C THR A 267 6.71 -32.47 2.00
N TYR A 268 6.92 -31.69 3.07
CA TYR A 268 7.59 -32.15 4.28
C TYR A 268 6.83 -33.30 4.97
N PHE A 269 5.53 -33.13 5.20
CA PHE A 269 4.71 -34.14 5.86
C PHE A 269 4.52 -35.40 5.02
N ASP A 270 4.45 -35.31 3.69
CA ASP A 270 4.39 -36.49 2.80
C ASP A 270 5.64 -37.38 2.95
N THR A 271 6.79 -36.83 3.35
CA THR A 271 8.00 -37.63 3.62
C THR A 271 7.99 -38.31 4.99
N LEU A 272 7.26 -37.76 5.96
CA LEU A 272 7.16 -38.32 7.31
C LEU A 272 6.01 -39.32 7.41
N TYR A 273 4.89 -38.98 6.77
CA TYR A 273 3.72 -39.81 6.65
C TYR A 273 3.71 -40.35 5.23
N ASN A 274 4.08 -41.62 5.07
CA ASN A 274 3.68 -42.32 3.86
C ASN A 274 2.18 -42.12 3.71
N LEU A 275 1.75 -41.54 2.59
CA LEU A 275 0.37 -41.66 2.15
C LEU A 275 0.10 -43.16 2.15
N TYR A 276 -0.62 -43.64 3.17
CA TYR A 276 -0.85 -45.06 3.34
C TYR A 276 -1.73 -45.51 2.18
N VAL A 277 -1.07 -45.90 1.09
CA VAL A 277 -1.68 -46.61 -0.02
C VAL A 277 -1.68 -48.05 0.45
N HIS A 278 -2.85 -48.54 0.86
CA HIS A 278 -3.01 -49.96 1.17
C HIS A 278 -2.45 -50.74 -0.03
N PRO A 279 -1.52 -51.70 0.17
CA PRO A 279 -1.00 -52.50 -0.93
C PRO A 279 -2.17 -53.00 -1.77
N ASN A 280 -2.10 -52.76 -3.08
CA ASN A 280 -3.10 -53.28 -3.99
C ASN A 280 -3.01 -54.81 -3.91
N HIS A 281 -4.05 -55.46 -3.41
CA HIS A 281 -4.14 -56.91 -3.46
C HIS A 281 -4.29 -57.33 -4.92
N SER A 282 -3.56 -58.35 -5.36
CA SER A 282 -3.67 -58.89 -6.71
C SER A 282 -4.55 -60.14 -6.71
N GLY A 283 -5.24 -60.37 -7.83
CA GLY A 283 -6.14 -61.52 -8.00
C GLY A 283 -7.54 -61.29 -7.45
N ASP A 284 -8.07 -62.30 -6.75
CA ASP A 284 -9.47 -62.33 -6.28
C ASP A 284 -9.71 -61.71 -4.91
N VAL A 285 -8.62 -61.32 -4.23
CA VAL A 285 -8.70 -60.71 -2.92
C VAL A 285 -8.99 -59.24 -3.08
N THR A 286 -10.07 -58.79 -2.46
CA THR A 286 -10.43 -57.37 -2.34
C THR A 286 -10.23 -56.94 -0.89
N SER A 287 -9.77 -55.71 -0.68
CA SER A 287 -9.77 -55.08 0.64
C SER A 287 -11.07 -54.32 0.86
N VAL A 288 -11.65 -54.44 2.06
CA VAL A 288 -12.69 -53.53 2.54
C VAL A 288 -12.05 -52.45 3.43
N ALA A 289 -12.77 -51.34 3.65
CA ALA A 289 -12.24 -50.16 4.31
C ALA A 289 -11.96 -50.42 5.80
N ASP A 290 -10.71 -50.80 6.09
CA ASP A 290 -10.05 -51.06 7.38
C ASP A 290 -8.91 -52.10 7.25
N GLY A 291 -8.74 -52.69 6.06
CA GLY A 291 -7.68 -53.67 5.79
C GLY A 291 -8.14 -55.13 5.90
N ALA A 292 -9.43 -55.40 6.17
CA ALA A 292 -9.95 -56.75 6.06
C ALA A 292 -9.96 -57.23 4.59
N THR A 293 -9.56 -58.47 4.38
CA THR A 293 -9.51 -59.12 3.06
C THR A 293 -10.75 -59.99 2.84
N THR A 294 -11.35 -59.88 1.67
CA THR A 294 -12.52 -60.68 1.27
C THR A 294 -12.37 -61.22 -0.14
N ILE A 295 -13.02 -62.35 -0.42
CA ILE A 295 -13.18 -62.91 -1.77
C ILE A 295 -14.66 -62.77 -2.11
N ALA A 296 -14.96 -62.05 -3.19
CA ALA A 296 -16.34 -61.82 -3.59
C ALA A 296 -17.01 -63.12 -4.07
N ASN A 297 -18.34 -63.18 -4.03
CA ASN A 297 -19.07 -64.34 -4.52
C ASN A 297 -18.76 -64.59 -6.01
N ASN A 298 -18.59 -65.87 -6.37
CA ASN A 298 -18.42 -66.33 -7.76
C ASN A 298 -17.15 -65.84 -8.49
N VAL A 299 -16.09 -65.39 -7.79
CA VAL A 299 -14.84 -64.95 -8.43
C VAL A 299 -13.79 -66.06 -8.61
N VAL A 300 -13.87 -67.12 -7.79
CA VAL A 300 -13.02 -68.30 -7.92
C VAL A 300 -13.53 -69.15 -9.07
N SER A 301 -12.82 -69.12 -10.20
CA SER A 301 -13.18 -69.88 -11.40
C SER A 301 -12.66 -71.32 -11.33
N ASN A 302 -13.23 -72.21 -12.15
CA ASN A 302 -12.75 -73.59 -12.25
C ASN A 302 -11.28 -73.68 -12.68
N ALA A 303 -10.78 -72.72 -13.48
CA ALA A 303 -9.37 -72.66 -13.85
C ALA A 303 -8.46 -72.44 -12.63
N LYS A 304 -8.91 -71.67 -11.63
CA LYS A 304 -8.20 -71.46 -10.37
C LYS A 304 -8.25 -72.68 -9.44
N LEU A 305 -9.17 -73.61 -9.70
CA LEU A 305 -9.32 -74.88 -8.99
C LEU A 305 -8.71 -76.07 -9.76
N ALA A 306 -8.07 -75.84 -10.91
CA ALA A 306 -7.71 -76.90 -11.85
C ALA A 306 -6.51 -77.75 -11.39
N ASP A 307 -5.66 -77.23 -10.50
CA ASP A 307 -4.48 -77.94 -10.00
C ASP A 307 -4.82 -78.84 -8.80
N VAL A 308 -5.62 -79.86 -9.07
CA VAL A 308 -5.89 -80.96 -8.12
C VAL A 308 -5.11 -82.20 -8.53
N PRO A 309 -4.50 -82.94 -7.59
CA PRO A 309 -3.82 -84.18 -7.90
C PRO A 309 -4.72 -85.16 -8.66
N VAL A 310 -4.12 -85.94 -9.56
CA VAL A 310 -4.88 -86.91 -10.36
C VAL A 310 -5.57 -87.93 -9.45
N SER A 311 -6.84 -88.25 -9.78
CA SER A 311 -7.65 -89.25 -9.05
C SER A 311 -7.88 -88.95 -7.56
N THR A 312 -7.87 -87.67 -7.18
CA THR A 312 -8.31 -87.24 -5.84
C THR A 312 -9.61 -86.46 -5.92
N MET A 313 -10.35 -86.44 -4.81
CA MET A 313 -11.42 -85.47 -4.58
C MET A 313 -11.15 -84.74 -3.28
N LYS A 314 -11.55 -83.48 -3.20
CA LYS A 314 -11.47 -82.70 -1.96
C LYS A 314 -12.50 -83.23 -0.97
N GLY A 315 -12.06 -83.56 0.23
CA GLY A 315 -12.90 -84.07 1.31
C GLY A 315 -12.13 -84.08 2.62
N ARG A 316 -12.58 -84.85 3.60
CA ARG A 316 -11.84 -84.98 4.86
C ARG A 316 -12.01 -86.35 5.50
N VAL A 317 -10.90 -87.04 5.80
CA VAL A 317 -10.89 -88.36 6.45
C VAL A 317 -10.24 -88.34 7.84
N THR A 318 -9.42 -87.32 8.14
CA THR A 318 -8.86 -87.12 9.47
C THR A 318 -9.95 -86.81 10.50
N ALA A 319 -9.81 -87.27 11.74
CA ALA A 319 -10.80 -87.02 12.79
C ALA A 319 -10.77 -85.56 13.30
N GLY A 320 -11.96 -84.96 13.51
CA GLY A 320 -12.20 -83.63 14.13
C GLY A 320 -11.86 -82.44 13.22
N ALA A 321 -12.57 -81.30 13.25
CA ALA A 321 -12.49 -80.23 12.23
C ALA A 321 -11.07 -79.78 11.78
N GLY A 322 -10.93 -79.41 10.50
CA GLY A 322 -9.69 -78.90 9.91
C GLY A 322 -9.83 -78.64 8.41
N ASP A 323 -8.72 -78.36 7.74
CA ASP A 323 -8.70 -78.02 6.31
C ASP A 323 -9.14 -79.19 5.40
N PRO A 324 -9.70 -78.91 4.21
CA PRO A 324 -9.96 -79.93 3.19
C PRO A 324 -8.68 -80.66 2.75
N GLU A 325 -8.80 -81.97 2.59
CA GLU A 325 -7.74 -82.90 2.21
C GLU A 325 -7.96 -83.41 0.77
N ASP A 326 -6.88 -83.78 0.09
CA ASP A 326 -6.95 -84.59 -1.13
C ASP A 326 -7.14 -86.06 -0.80
N LEU A 327 -8.35 -86.56 -1.00
CA LEU A 327 -8.67 -87.95 -0.71
C LEU A 327 -8.46 -88.83 -1.93
N THR A 328 -7.75 -89.94 -1.74
CA THR A 328 -7.67 -91.01 -2.73
C THR A 328 -9.02 -91.71 -2.89
N VAL A 329 -9.24 -92.36 -4.04
CA VAL A 329 -10.43 -93.17 -4.29
C VAL A 329 -10.67 -94.21 -3.18
N ALA A 330 -9.61 -94.77 -2.59
CA ALA A 330 -9.72 -95.73 -1.48
C ALA A 330 -10.27 -95.07 -0.20
N GLN A 331 -9.77 -93.89 0.17
CA GLN A 331 -10.27 -93.15 1.34
C GLN A 331 -11.72 -92.71 1.15
N ILE A 332 -12.09 -92.26 -0.04
CA ILE A 332 -13.49 -91.91 -0.36
C ILE A 332 -14.38 -93.14 -0.26
N ARG A 333 -13.95 -94.28 -0.81
CA ARG A 333 -14.69 -95.54 -0.71
C ARG A 333 -14.93 -95.96 0.73
N THR A 334 -13.93 -95.79 1.59
CA THR A 334 -14.05 -96.03 3.04
C THR A 334 -15.04 -95.06 3.69
N LEU A 335 -14.97 -93.75 3.38
CA LEU A 335 -15.90 -92.76 3.93
C LEU A 335 -17.36 -93.00 3.53
N LEU A 336 -17.59 -93.48 2.30
CA LEU A 336 -18.92 -93.83 1.80
C LEU A 336 -19.41 -95.21 2.26
N GLY A 337 -18.58 -95.98 2.97
CA GLY A 337 -18.94 -97.33 3.44
C GLY A 337 -19.13 -98.36 2.31
N LEU A 338 -18.53 -98.14 1.14
CA LEU A 338 -18.69 -99.03 -0.02
C LEU A 338 -17.66 -100.17 0.03
N ASN A 339 -18.10 -101.43 -0.01
CA ASN A 339 -17.21 -102.60 -0.14
C ASN A 339 -17.58 -103.44 -1.38
N ALA A 340 -16.77 -104.46 -1.69
CA ALA A 340 -16.98 -105.30 -2.88
C ALA A 340 -18.36 -106.02 -2.89
N ALA A 341 -18.95 -106.29 -1.72
CA ALA A 341 -20.27 -106.90 -1.61
C ALA A 341 -21.40 -105.94 -2.04
N ASN A 342 -21.20 -104.63 -1.93
CA ASN A 342 -22.15 -103.63 -2.43
C ASN A 342 -22.22 -103.59 -3.97
N LEU A 343 -21.24 -104.17 -4.68
CA LEU A 343 -21.10 -104.07 -6.14
C LEU A 343 -21.52 -105.35 -6.89
N SER A 344 -21.93 -106.43 -6.21
CA SER A 344 -22.42 -107.67 -6.86
C SER A 344 -23.37 -108.48 -5.95
N GLN A 345 -24.66 -108.15 -5.98
CA GLN A 345 -25.70 -108.80 -5.16
C GLN A 345 -26.54 -109.86 -5.92
N ARG A 346 -26.04 -110.48 -7.00
CA ARG A 346 -26.83 -111.47 -7.76
C ARG A 346 -25.97 -112.63 -8.27
N THR A 347 -26.43 -113.85 -7.97
CA THR A 347 -25.85 -115.11 -8.46
C THR A 347 -26.75 -115.70 -9.55
N PHE A 348 -26.14 -116.35 -10.54
CA PHE A 348 -26.84 -116.94 -11.68
C PHE A 348 -26.52 -118.43 -11.84
N ARG A 349 -27.48 -119.21 -12.34
CA ARG A 349 -27.35 -120.63 -12.75
C ARG A 349 -26.89 -121.57 -11.62
N VAL A 350 -27.40 -121.37 -10.41
CA VAL A 350 -27.12 -122.27 -9.29
C VAL A 350 -27.92 -123.55 -9.44
N VAL A 351 -27.25 -124.71 -9.43
CA VAL A 351 -27.93 -126.00 -9.32
C VAL A 351 -28.31 -126.20 -7.85
N PRO A 352 -29.60 -126.30 -7.50
CA PRO A 352 -29.98 -126.49 -6.11
C PRO A 352 -29.65 -127.92 -5.66
N SER A 353 -29.34 -128.08 -4.38
CA SER A 353 -29.02 -129.36 -3.76
C SER A 353 -30.28 -130.20 -3.55
N GLY A 354 -30.25 -131.44 -4.04
CA GLY A 354 -31.35 -132.39 -4.02
C GLY A 354 -31.23 -133.32 -5.24
N THR A 355 -31.55 -134.60 -5.08
CA THR A 355 -31.52 -135.56 -6.19
C THR A 355 -32.81 -135.46 -7.00
N VAL A 356 -32.70 -135.41 -8.32
CA VAL A 356 -33.84 -135.57 -9.24
C VAL A 356 -34.06 -137.06 -9.45
N ASN A 357 -35.11 -137.62 -8.85
CA ASN A 357 -35.39 -139.06 -8.88
C ASN A 357 -36.86 -139.41 -9.21
N GLY A 358 -37.65 -138.45 -9.71
CA GLY A 358 -39.06 -138.65 -10.01
C GLY A 358 -40.00 -138.70 -8.79
N SER A 359 -39.48 -138.59 -7.56
CA SER A 359 -40.28 -138.55 -6.33
C SER A 359 -39.90 -137.40 -5.39
N ASN A 360 -38.64 -136.96 -5.39
CA ASN A 360 -38.18 -135.85 -4.57
C ASN A 360 -38.77 -134.53 -5.07
N VAL A 361 -39.53 -133.87 -4.21
CA VAL A 361 -40.11 -132.55 -4.48
C VAL A 361 -39.28 -131.42 -3.88
N THR A 362 -38.32 -131.71 -3.01
CA THR A 362 -37.63 -130.70 -2.19
C THR A 362 -36.17 -130.53 -2.61
N PHE A 363 -35.80 -129.28 -2.88
CA PHE A 363 -34.46 -128.87 -3.27
C PHE A 363 -34.03 -127.67 -2.42
N THR A 364 -32.73 -127.50 -2.21
CA THR A 364 -32.20 -126.50 -1.27
C THR A 364 -31.07 -125.67 -1.86
N ILE A 365 -31.01 -124.40 -1.48
CA ILE A 365 -29.93 -123.47 -1.83
C ILE A 365 -29.29 -123.03 -0.51
N ALA A 366 -27.98 -123.26 -0.37
CA ALA A 366 -27.21 -122.87 0.81
C ALA A 366 -26.85 -121.36 0.79
N ALA A 367 -27.85 -120.49 0.63
CA ALA A 367 -27.71 -119.03 0.68
C ALA A 367 -28.97 -118.35 1.24
N ASN A 368 -28.79 -117.20 1.87
CA ASN A 368 -29.85 -116.29 2.30
C ASN A 368 -30.43 -115.55 1.08
N VAL A 369 -31.28 -116.23 0.31
CA VAL A 369 -31.91 -115.61 -0.85
C VAL A 369 -32.80 -114.43 -0.40
N ILE A 370 -32.62 -113.25 -0.99
CA ILE A 370 -33.54 -112.12 -0.79
C ILE A 370 -34.90 -112.50 -1.39
N SER A 371 -35.94 -112.45 -0.57
CA SER A 371 -37.30 -112.83 -0.96
C SER A 371 -37.75 -112.13 -2.25
N GLY A 372 -38.27 -112.90 -3.20
CA GLY A 372 -38.81 -112.41 -4.47
C GLY A 372 -37.76 -112.09 -5.53
N THR A 373 -36.49 -112.40 -5.28
CA THR A 373 -35.41 -112.22 -6.27
C THR A 373 -35.03 -113.53 -6.97
N GLU A 374 -35.56 -114.65 -6.49
CA GLU A 374 -35.31 -115.96 -7.07
C GLU A 374 -36.00 -116.13 -8.42
N GLU A 375 -35.31 -116.81 -9.33
CA GLU A 375 -35.85 -117.27 -10.59
C GLU A 375 -35.50 -118.75 -10.70
N VAL A 376 -36.48 -119.63 -10.46
CA VAL A 376 -36.30 -121.08 -10.56
C VAL A 376 -36.65 -121.52 -11.98
N PHE A 377 -35.67 -122.11 -12.66
CA PHE A 377 -35.82 -122.66 -14.00
C PHE A 377 -35.84 -124.19 -13.94
N LYS A 378 -36.82 -124.79 -14.62
CA LYS A 378 -36.85 -126.23 -14.91
C LYS A 378 -36.68 -126.43 -16.41
N ASN A 379 -35.60 -127.10 -16.81
CA ASN A 379 -35.24 -127.31 -18.22
C ASN A 379 -35.14 -126.00 -19.03
N GLY A 380 -34.73 -124.92 -18.36
CA GLY A 380 -34.65 -123.58 -18.96
C GLY A 380 -35.95 -122.80 -18.99
N ILE A 381 -37.08 -123.36 -18.53
CA ILE A 381 -38.35 -122.64 -18.42
C ILE A 381 -38.48 -122.06 -17.02
N LEU A 382 -38.78 -120.76 -16.92
CA LEU A 382 -39.05 -120.10 -15.65
C LEU A 382 -40.34 -120.65 -15.03
N MET A 383 -40.24 -121.10 -13.80
CA MET A 383 -41.34 -121.69 -13.04
C MET A 383 -42.01 -120.62 -12.18
N ASN A 384 -43.31 -120.77 -11.91
CA ASN A 384 -44.05 -119.84 -11.04
C ASN A 384 -44.02 -120.26 -9.57
N ALA A 385 -43.65 -119.33 -8.68
CA ALA A 385 -43.69 -119.52 -7.23
C ALA A 385 -45.12 -119.35 -6.68
N GLY A 386 -45.48 -120.10 -5.63
CA GLY A 386 -46.71 -119.91 -4.86
C GLY A 386 -47.51 -121.19 -4.65
N ALA A 387 -48.35 -121.21 -3.61
CA ALA A 387 -49.22 -122.36 -3.35
C ALA A 387 -50.21 -122.55 -4.51
N GLY A 388 -50.21 -123.74 -5.11
CA GLY A 388 -51.02 -124.05 -6.30
C GLY A 388 -50.33 -123.76 -7.65
N ASN A 389 -49.11 -123.18 -7.64
CA ASN A 389 -48.26 -123.00 -8.81
C ASN A 389 -47.19 -124.12 -8.91
N ASP A 390 -46.18 -123.93 -9.76
CA ASP A 390 -45.16 -124.92 -10.08
C ASP A 390 -44.28 -125.32 -8.88
N TYR A 391 -44.01 -124.38 -7.97
CA TYR A 391 -43.29 -124.63 -6.72
C TYR A 391 -43.67 -123.64 -5.63
N THR A 392 -43.43 -124.01 -4.37
CA THR A 392 -43.39 -123.12 -3.21
C THR A 392 -41.97 -122.94 -2.73
N ILE A 393 -41.64 -121.78 -2.16
CA ILE A 393 -40.31 -121.49 -1.62
C ILE A 393 -40.41 -121.05 -0.16
N THR A 394 -39.44 -121.48 0.64
CA THR A 394 -39.25 -121.03 2.03
C THR A 394 -37.86 -120.44 2.17
N TYR A 395 -37.79 -119.14 2.45
CA TYR A 395 -36.53 -118.43 2.61
C TYR A 395 -35.94 -118.64 4.02
N GLY A 396 -34.62 -118.77 4.09
CA GLY A 396 -33.88 -118.92 5.34
C GLY A 396 -32.38 -119.10 5.08
N ALA A 397 -31.61 -119.45 6.11
CA ALA A 397 -30.18 -119.78 5.99
C ALA A 397 -29.90 -120.87 4.94
N THR A 398 -30.88 -121.74 4.72
CA THR A 398 -30.97 -122.62 3.57
C THR A 398 -32.34 -122.44 2.95
N THR A 399 -32.38 -121.81 1.78
CA THR A 399 -33.62 -121.55 1.06
C THR A 399 -34.12 -122.85 0.44
N THR A 400 -35.36 -123.22 0.73
CA THR A 400 -35.95 -124.51 0.32
C THR A 400 -37.00 -124.30 -0.75
N ILE A 401 -36.81 -124.94 -1.90
CA ILE A 401 -37.74 -124.98 -3.03
C ILE A 401 -38.47 -126.31 -2.98
N THR A 402 -39.80 -126.28 -2.98
CA THR A 402 -40.65 -127.47 -3.00
C THR A 402 -41.52 -127.44 -4.25
N PHE A 403 -41.24 -128.31 -5.22
CA PHE A 403 -42.03 -128.41 -6.45
C PHE A 403 -43.39 -129.05 -6.19
N ALA A 404 -44.43 -128.57 -6.89
CA ALA A 404 -45.76 -129.18 -6.81
C ALA A 404 -45.80 -130.59 -7.42
N THR A 405 -44.98 -130.84 -8.44
CA THR A 405 -44.77 -132.16 -9.06
C THR A 405 -43.28 -132.48 -9.07
N ALA A 406 -42.91 -133.66 -8.57
CA ALA A 406 -41.53 -134.10 -8.51
C ALA A 406 -40.87 -134.01 -9.91
N PRO A 407 -39.68 -133.39 -10.03
CA PRO A 407 -38.94 -133.41 -11.29
C PRO A 407 -38.66 -134.85 -11.73
N SER A 408 -38.95 -135.13 -13.00
CA SER A 408 -38.87 -136.43 -13.64
C SER A 408 -37.42 -136.91 -13.73
N ALA A 409 -37.24 -138.20 -13.47
CA ALA A 409 -35.98 -138.92 -13.67
C ALA A 409 -36.23 -140.21 -14.45
N ALA A 410 -37.05 -140.15 -15.51
CA ALA A 410 -37.27 -141.29 -16.39
C ALA A 410 -35.98 -141.65 -17.13
N SER A 411 -35.80 -142.94 -17.45
CA SER A 411 -34.62 -143.43 -18.18
C SER A 411 -34.42 -142.79 -19.56
N SER A 412 -35.45 -142.16 -20.12
CA SER A 412 -35.43 -141.41 -21.37
C SER A 412 -35.23 -139.89 -21.22
N TYR A 413 -35.38 -139.31 -20.02
CA TYR A 413 -35.17 -137.87 -19.74
C TYR A 413 -35.12 -137.54 -18.23
N THR A 414 -34.14 -136.72 -17.82
CA THR A 414 -34.00 -136.19 -16.45
C THR A 414 -34.11 -134.66 -16.45
N ASP A 415 -35.00 -134.12 -15.61
CA ASP A 415 -35.18 -132.68 -15.46
C ASP A 415 -33.94 -132.00 -14.85
N VAL A 416 -33.58 -130.81 -15.36
CA VAL A 416 -32.50 -129.95 -14.85
C VAL A 416 -33.11 -128.74 -14.15
N ILE A 417 -32.66 -128.46 -12.93
CA ILE A 417 -33.09 -127.29 -12.17
C ILE A 417 -31.92 -126.31 -12.04
N LEU A 418 -32.18 -125.04 -12.34
CA LEU A 418 -31.24 -123.93 -12.14
C LEU A 418 -31.95 -122.77 -11.46
N VAL A 419 -31.23 -122.02 -10.63
CA VAL A 419 -31.80 -120.88 -9.88
C VAL A 419 -30.89 -119.67 -9.99
N ASN A 420 -31.46 -118.51 -10.30
CA ASN A 420 -30.81 -117.21 -10.11
C ASN A 420 -31.40 -116.56 -8.86
N TYR A 421 -30.62 -115.76 -8.11
CA TYR A 421 -31.13 -115.03 -6.96
C TYR A 421 -30.19 -113.91 -6.52
N SER A 422 -30.74 -112.95 -5.77
CA SER A 422 -29.95 -111.97 -5.02
C SER A 422 -29.74 -112.40 -3.57
N PHE A 423 -28.62 -112.00 -2.98
CA PHE A 423 -28.18 -112.41 -1.64
C PHE A 423 -27.41 -111.29 -0.91
#